data_AF-A0A958UY94-F1
#
_entry.id   AF-A0A958UY94-F1
#
_cell.length_a   1.000
_cell.length_b   1.000
_cell.length_c   1.000
_cell.angle_alpha   90.00
_cell.angle_beta   90.00
_cell.angle_gamma   90.00
#
_symmetry.space_group_name_H-M   'P 1'
#
loop_
_entity.id
_entity.type
_entity.pdbx_description
1 polymer ?
#
loop_
_entity_poly.entity_id
_entity_poly.type
_entity_poly.pdbx_seq_one_letter_code
_entity_poly.pdbx_strand_id
1 'polypeptide(L)'
;MKSIFKLILLFISTTFLVGSCGNNGDKKNANKGALSNNAAEKVYVAPGEHDEFYAFISGGFSGQLSVYGLPSGRLFKVIPVFSQDPEKAWGYSEETKPMLNTSHGFIPWDDAHHP
;
A
#
# COMPACT_ATOMS: atom_id res chain seq x y z
N MET A 1 52.46 -3.33 -46.17
CA MET A 1 52.58 -2.89 -44.75
C MET A 1 51.49 -1.88 -44.35
N LYS A 2 51.24 -0.80 -45.10
CA LYS A 2 50.23 0.22 -44.75
C LYS A 2 48.76 -0.29 -44.76
N SER A 3 48.42 -1.23 -45.64
CA SER A 3 47.08 -1.84 -45.73
C SER A 3 46.79 -2.81 -44.57
N ILE A 4 47.81 -3.60 -44.17
CA ILE A 4 47.74 -4.51 -43.02
C ILE A 4 47.55 -3.71 -41.73
N PHE A 5 48.23 -2.57 -41.57
CA PHE A 5 48.05 -1.70 -40.41
C PHE A 5 46.62 -1.11 -40.34
N LYS A 6 46.02 -0.78 -41.50
CA LYS A 6 44.62 -0.32 -41.57
C LYS A 6 43.62 -1.43 -41.23
N LEU A 7 43.86 -2.67 -41.69
CA LEU A 7 43.02 -3.81 -41.34
C LEU A 7 43.08 -4.15 -39.85
N ILE A 8 44.27 -4.06 -39.24
CA ILE A 8 44.46 -4.27 -37.79
C ILE A 8 43.74 -3.17 -37.00
N LEU A 9 43.84 -1.90 -37.43
CA LEU A 9 43.12 -0.80 -36.78
C LEU A 9 41.59 -0.96 -36.88
N LEU A 10 41.10 -1.42 -38.03
CA LEU A 10 39.67 -1.66 -38.27
C LEU A 10 39.15 -2.78 -37.38
N PHE A 11 39.92 -3.86 -37.23
CA PHE A 11 39.57 -5.02 -36.41
C PHE A 11 39.57 -4.69 -34.91
N ILE A 12 40.53 -3.88 -34.44
CA ILE A 12 40.59 -3.38 -33.05
C ILE A 12 39.40 -2.45 -32.75
N SER A 13 39.03 -1.58 -33.69
CA SER A 13 37.87 -0.70 -33.53
C SER A 13 36.54 -1.46 -33.51
N THR A 14 36.41 -2.54 -34.29
CA THR A 14 35.19 -3.38 -34.26
C THR A 14 35.12 -4.20 -32.98
N THR A 15 36.23 -4.76 -32.48
CA THR A 15 36.23 -5.48 -31.19
C THR A 15 35.94 -4.58 -30.00
N PHE A 16 36.34 -3.31 -30.03
CA PHE A 16 36.00 -2.34 -28.97
C PHE A 16 34.51 -2.00 -28.94
N LEU A 17 33.86 -1.92 -30.11
CA LEU A 17 32.42 -1.64 -30.20
C LEU A 17 31.56 -2.83 -29.78
N VAL A 18 31.97 -4.07 -30.08
CA VAL A 18 31.22 -5.27 -29.70
C VAL A 18 31.49 -5.69 -28.24
N GLY A 19 32.67 -5.38 -27.70
CA GLY A 19 33.03 -5.63 -26.30
C GLY A 19 32.37 -4.69 -25.28
N SER A 20 31.75 -3.60 -25.72
CA SER A 20 31.04 -2.65 -24.83
C SER A 20 29.57 -3.03 -24.60
N CYS A 21 29.03 -4.00 -25.35
CA CYS A 21 27.71 -4.59 -25.13
C CYS A 21 27.84 -6.03 -24.63
N GLY A 22 28.40 -6.22 -23.45
CA GLY A 22 28.47 -7.54 -22.82
C GLY A 22 29.08 -7.50 -21.44
N ASN A 23 28.24 -7.65 -20.42
CA ASN A 23 28.58 -7.90 -19.02
C ASN A 23 29.29 -6.77 -18.26
N ASN A 24 28.52 -5.77 -17.86
CA ASN A 24 28.58 -5.34 -16.47
C ASN A 24 27.42 -6.03 -15.75
N GLY A 25 27.76 -6.97 -14.86
CA GLY A 25 26.80 -7.64 -14.00
C GLY A 25 25.89 -6.65 -13.29
N ASP A 26 24.74 -7.15 -12.84
CA ASP A 26 23.70 -6.48 -12.07
C ASP A 26 24.25 -5.61 -10.93
N LYS A 27 24.83 -4.46 -11.28
CA LYS A 27 24.94 -3.31 -10.41
C LYS A 27 23.52 -2.79 -10.36
N LYS A 28 22.77 -3.35 -9.40
CA LYS A 28 21.65 -2.70 -8.72
C LYS A 28 22.15 -1.39 -8.10
N ASN A 29 22.44 -0.43 -8.95
CA ASN A 29 22.60 0.98 -8.64
C ASN A 29 21.97 1.71 -9.81
N ALA A 30 20.67 1.45 -9.98
CA ALA A 30 19.79 2.44 -10.57
C ALA A 30 20.06 3.74 -9.81
N ASN A 31 20.36 4.80 -10.56
CA ASN A 31 20.52 6.15 -10.07
C ASN A 31 19.48 6.43 -8.98
N LYS A 32 19.89 6.38 -7.71
CA LYS A 32 19.12 6.97 -6.62
C LYS A 32 19.27 8.48 -6.77
N GLY A 33 18.53 9.03 -7.74
CA GLY A 33 18.31 10.47 -7.81
C GLY A 33 17.71 10.94 -6.49
N ALA A 34 17.71 12.25 -6.24
CA ALA A 34 17.20 12.87 -5.00
C ALA A 34 15.72 12.55 -4.65
N LEU A 35 15.06 11.70 -5.45
CA LEU A 35 13.70 11.18 -5.29
C LEU A 35 13.64 9.76 -4.69
N SER A 36 14.74 9.04 -4.50
CA SER A 36 14.72 7.62 -4.05
C SER A 36 14.40 7.39 -2.57
N ASN A 37 13.94 8.44 -1.88
CA ASN A 37 13.63 8.44 -0.44
C ASN A 37 12.38 9.27 -0.19
N ASN A 38 11.43 9.27 -1.13
CA ASN A 38 10.17 9.98 -0.94
C ASN A 38 9.25 9.16 -0.01
N ALA A 39 8.54 9.84 0.90
CA ALA A 39 7.59 9.22 1.84
C ALA A 39 6.56 8.32 1.12
N ALA A 40 6.23 8.62 -0.14
CA ALA A 40 5.34 7.83 -0.98
C ALA A 40 5.80 6.36 -1.17
N GLU A 41 7.10 6.10 -1.36
CA GLU A 41 7.61 4.72 -1.53
C GLU A 41 7.47 3.90 -0.24
N LYS A 42 7.46 4.54 0.93
CA LYS A 42 7.34 3.85 2.23
C LYS A 42 5.92 3.37 2.55
N VAL A 43 4.91 3.97 1.90
CA VAL A 43 3.49 3.64 2.10
C VAL A 43 2.90 2.88 0.90
N TYR A 44 3.70 2.64 -0.13
CA TYR A 44 3.25 1.95 -1.32
C TYR A 44 3.15 0.43 -1.08
N VAL A 45 1.96 -0.12 -1.29
CA VAL A 45 1.71 -1.57 -1.29
C VAL A 45 1.09 -1.94 -2.64
N ALA A 46 1.79 -2.79 -3.39
CA ALA A 46 1.39 -3.16 -4.75
C ALA A 46 0.11 -4.01 -4.77
N PRO A 47 -0.64 -4.04 -5.89
CA PRO A 47 -1.77 -4.96 -6.04
C PRO A 47 -1.33 -6.42 -5.91
N GLY A 48 -2.03 -7.19 -5.08
CA GLY A 48 -1.69 -8.58 -4.76
C GLY A 48 -0.81 -8.75 -3.51
N GLU A 49 -0.24 -7.66 -2.99
CA GLU A 49 0.53 -7.65 -1.75
C GLU A 49 -0.34 -7.24 -0.55
N HIS A 50 0.08 -7.66 0.64
CA HIS A 50 -0.63 -7.39 1.89
C HIS A 50 0.01 -6.23 2.65
N ASP A 51 -0.83 -5.52 3.40
CA ASP A 51 -0.36 -4.65 4.48
C ASP A 51 0.23 -5.49 5.62
N GLU A 52 1.20 -4.93 6.34
CA GLU A 52 1.91 -5.61 7.43
C GLU A 52 1.09 -5.62 8.72
N PHE A 53 0.33 -4.56 8.97
CA PHE A 53 -0.48 -4.41 10.19
C PHE A 53 -1.92 -4.04 9.90
N TYR A 54 -2.79 -4.48 10.80
CA TYR A 54 -4.14 -3.93 10.94
C TYR A 54 -4.12 -2.82 11.98
N ALA A 55 -4.72 -1.68 11.63
CA ALA A 55 -5.00 -0.59 12.56
C ALA A 55 -6.49 -0.54 12.84
N PHE A 56 -6.87 -0.79 14.09
CA PHE A 56 -8.23 -0.57 14.59
C PHE A 56 -8.33 0.87 15.09
N ILE A 57 -9.15 1.66 14.41
CA ILE A 57 -9.25 3.11 14.63
C ILE A 57 -10.68 3.46 15.02
N SER A 58 -10.79 4.27 16.06
CA SER A 58 -12.03 4.90 16.51
C SER A 58 -12.70 5.63 15.36
N GLY A 59 -14.00 5.40 15.17
CA GLY A 59 -14.82 6.21 14.27
C GLY A 59 -15.33 7.50 14.92
N GLY A 60 -14.96 7.78 16.16
CA GLY A 60 -15.44 8.92 16.95
C GLY A 60 -16.97 8.99 16.93
N PHE A 61 -17.48 10.20 16.67
CA PHE A 61 -18.90 10.52 16.49
C PHE A 61 -19.61 9.77 15.35
N SER A 62 -18.94 8.93 14.56
CA SER A 62 -19.67 7.98 13.69
C SER A 62 -20.24 6.79 14.48
N GLY A 63 -19.75 6.56 15.70
CA GLY A 63 -20.09 5.42 16.55
C GLY A 63 -19.60 4.07 16.05
N GLN A 64 -18.88 4.04 14.93
CA GLN A 64 -18.37 2.81 14.32
C GLN A 64 -16.88 2.60 14.60
N LEU A 65 -16.38 1.42 14.26
CA LEU A 65 -14.98 1.06 14.35
C LEU A 65 -14.41 0.77 12.97
N SER A 66 -13.30 1.40 12.62
CA SER A 66 -12.69 1.27 11.30
C SER A 66 -11.42 0.42 11.35
N VAL A 67 -11.20 -0.38 10.31
CA VAL A 67 -10.03 -1.25 10.17
C VAL A 67 -9.27 -0.80 8.95
N TYR A 68 -8.02 -0.36 9.16
CA TYR A 68 -7.11 0.08 8.12
C TYR A 68 -5.94 -0.90 7.98
N GLY A 69 -5.38 -0.99 6.77
CA GLY A 69 -4.08 -1.62 6.53
C GLY A 69 -2.94 -0.60 6.64
N LEU A 70 -1.86 -0.97 7.32
CA LEU A 70 -0.62 -0.20 7.35
C LEU A 70 0.53 -0.97 6.68
N PRO A 71 1.39 -0.31 5.87
CA PRO A 71 1.53 1.15 5.78
C PRO A 71 0.66 1.82 4.71
N SER A 72 -0.17 1.10 3.96
CA SER A 72 -0.91 1.68 2.83
C SER A 72 -1.97 2.72 3.21
N GLY A 73 -2.45 2.70 4.45
CA GLY A 73 -3.52 3.58 4.92
C GLY A 73 -4.88 3.31 4.27
N ARG A 74 -5.05 2.14 3.63
CA ARG A 74 -6.31 1.77 2.96
C ARG A 74 -7.33 1.30 4.00
N LEU A 75 -8.56 1.78 3.88
CA LEU A 75 -9.69 1.30 4.69
C LEU A 75 -10.11 -0.10 4.18
N PHE A 76 -10.09 -1.07 5.07
CA PHE A 76 -10.53 -2.44 4.78
C PHE A 76 -11.97 -2.68 5.18
N LYS A 77 -12.37 -2.19 6.36
CA LYS A 77 -13.71 -2.42 6.88
C LYS A 77 -14.15 -1.33 7.83
N VAL A 78 -15.44 -1.01 7.80
CA VAL A 78 -16.14 -0.34 8.90
C VAL A 78 -17.03 -1.38 9.58
N ILE A 79 -16.82 -1.57 10.88
CA ILE A 79 -17.55 -2.49 11.74
C ILE A 79 -18.56 -1.65 12.54
N PRO A 80 -19.86 -1.92 12.40
CA PRO A 80 -20.86 -1.16 13.12
C PRO A 80 -20.89 -1.55 14.60
N VAL A 81 -20.97 -0.57 15.49
CA VAL A 81 -20.94 -0.74 16.95
C VAL A 81 -22.07 0.05 17.61
N PHE A 82 -21.92 1.36 17.76
CA PHE A 82 -22.82 2.20 18.57
C PHE A 82 -23.86 2.97 17.74
N SER A 83 -23.77 2.93 16.41
CA SER A 83 -24.71 3.63 15.53
C SER A 83 -25.35 2.69 14.53
N GLN A 84 -26.59 2.96 14.16
CA GLN A 84 -27.28 2.22 13.11
C GLN A 84 -26.48 2.24 11.79
N ASP A 85 -26.43 1.09 11.11
CA ASP A 85 -25.80 0.95 9.80
C ASP A 85 -26.75 0.21 8.85
N PRO A 86 -27.49 0.95 8.01
CA PRO A 86 -28.49 0.36 7.12
C PRO A 86 -27.86 -0.48 5.99
N GLU A 87 -26.61 -0.18 5.58
CA GLU A 87 -25.90 -0.95 4.55
C GLU A 87 -25.71 -2.40 5.02
N LYS A 88 -25.47 -2.58 6.32
CA LYS A 88 -25.22 -3.89 6.95
C LYS A 88 -26.39 -4.41 7.78
N ALA A 89 -27.53 -3.72 7.73
CA ALA A 89 -28.71 -3.99 8.57
C ALA A 89 -28.44 -4.01 10.09
N TRP A 90 -27.38 -3.33 10.56
CA TRP A 90 -27.08 -3.21 11.99
C TRP A 90 -28.05 -2.23 12.66
N GLY A 91 -28.74 -2.70 13.68
CA GLY A 91 -29.85 -1.98 14.31
C GLY A 91 -31.19 -2.14 13.58
N TYR A 92 -31.25 -2.99 12.55
CA TYR A 92 -32.47 -3.26 11.75
C TYR A 92 -32.83 -4.74 11.68
N SER A 93 -31.86 -5.65 11.71
CA SER A 93 -32.08 -7.09 11.80
C SER A 93 -32.46 -7.53 13.22
N GLU A 94 -33.20 -8.63 13.36
CA GLU A 94 -33.64 -9.12 14.68
C GLU A 94 -32.45 -9.44 15.60
N GLU A 95 -31.34 -9.89 15.02
CA GLU A 95 -30.11 -10.21 15.74
C GLU A 95 -29.41 -8.96 16.28
N THR A 96 -29.61 -7.79 15.66
CA THR A 96 -28.85 -6.57 15.98
C THR A 96 -29.69 -5.46 16.63
N LYS A 97 -31.02 -5.49 16.50
CA LYS A 97 -31.92 -4.56 17.23
C LYS A 97 -31.64 -4.52 18.74
N PRO A 98 -31.39 -5.64 19.44
CA PRO A 98 -31.09 -5.60 20.88
C PRO A 98 -29.77 -4.90 21.20
N MET A 99 -28.81 -4.86 20.26
CA MET A 99 -27.48 -4.29 20.49
C MET A 99 -27.48 -2.78 20.70
N LEU A 100 -28.54 -2.09 20.29
CA LEU A 100 -28.73 -0.65 20.47
C LEU A 100 -29.74 -0.31 21.58
N ASN A 101 -30.10 -1.28 22.42
CA ASN A 101 -30.94 -1.06 23.58
C ASN A 101 -30.10 -0.99 24.86
N THR A 102 -30.38 0.02 25.68
CA THR A 102 -29.81 0.19 27.02
C THR A 102 -30.89 -0.04 28.07
N SER A 103 -30.53 0.03 29.35
CA SER A 103 -31.51 0.06 30.45
C SER A 103 -32.49 1.25 30.37
N HIS A 104 -32.20 2.26 29.55
CA HIS A 104 -33.04 3.44 29.31
C HIS A 104 -33.76 3.39 27.95
N GLY A 105 -33.72 2.26 27.25
CA GLY A 105 -34.34 2.06 25.96
C GLY A 105 -33.38 2.21 24.79
N PHE A 106 -33.94 2.38 23.60
CA PHE A 106 -33.23 2.40 22.33
C PHE A 106 -32.40 3.69 22.15
N ILE A 107 -31.12 3.52 21.85
CA ILE A 107 -30.16 4.59 21.55
C ILE A 107 -29.58 4.34 20.14
N PRO A 108 -29.97 5.11 19.11
CA PRO A 108 -29.58 4.83 17.72
C PRO A 108 -28.13 5.22 17.38
N TRP A 109 -27.41 5.87 18.31
CA TRP A 109 -26.12 6.49 18.06
C TRP A 109 -25.35 6.82 19.36
N ASP A 110 -24.03 6.65 19.34
CA ASP A 110 -23.08 7.11 20.38
C ASP A 110 -21.67 7.31 19.78
N ASP A 111 -20.67 7.67 20.59
CA ASP A 111 -19.29 7.94 20.18
C ASP A 111 -18.30 6.83 20.57
N ALA A 112 -17.64 6.23 19.56
CA ALA A 112 -16.61 5.21 19.75
C ALA A 112 -15.24 5.85 20.04
N HIS A 113 -14.77 5.84 21.29
CA HIS A 113 -13.52 6.54 21.66
C HIS A 113 -12.25 5.69 21.58
N HIS A 114 -12.12 4.63 22.39
CA HIS A 114 -10.88 3.84 22.50
C HIS A 114 -11.12 2.39 22.08
N PRO A 115 -10.65 1.97 20.89
CA PRO A 115 -10.74 0.60 20.39
C PRO A 115 -9.59 -0.30 20.87
#